data_AF-A0A7H8KQM1-F1
#
_entry.id   AF-A0A7H8KQM1-F1
#
_cell.length_a   1.000
_cell.length_b   1.000
_cell.length_c   1.000
_cell.angle_alpha   90.00
_cell.angle_beta   90.00
_cell.angle_gamma   90.00
#
_symmetry.space_group_name_H-M   'P 1'
#
loop_
_entity.id
_entity.type
_entity.pdbx_description
1 polymer ?
#
loop_
_entity_poly.entity_id
_entity_poly.type
_entity_poly.pdbx_seq_one_letter_code
_entity_poly.pdbx_strand_id
1 'polypeptide(L)'
;MAKRRKGGERRRPDASCFVQVVRRPSLGVEVSTGRAWAGVDQQVGHGSADALFALTEQQYAAALAGEGLGSFEGECWRGGHDDLLLFHPGSGSWSPERWYPARDRMLPPRFEGELWWHVDALDAPADSPEATAARRLAAGTDRAVFRLTGEGAYPRPAALIGGLGPGSDRARARAVLGEPVEEGGDVHAVEGDRVRLGYLDGALATIALERPAPQRLPEGPVRALLAVLGEPEGGPAFRAAARLAGGAHRRWASSSGLSRRLLAFDGGGQAQVEDGRVLSVRLPAPGPLGLLPGSRTEVHRVLGAPSATHAGTDLHRYGSRDLLVAYGPEFDSARPGAAPVTVTAVPRGVSVARDPYRWRSGEFTLFLDVLGRPESHPLVERVRALPGVRLAVRRGLVAQVVVGDRGHRAERLAAFVDGMPAEPARGDVPFGLPRERGERDDLREFAEGWIHVHCADGTAVSTVTVAQEPPPVR
;
A
#
# COMPACT_ATOMS: atom_id res chain seq x y z
N MET A 1 -25.38 -13.30 -47.47
CA MET A 1 -25.83 -14.25 -46.44
C MET A 1 -24.78 -14.33 -45.34
N ALA A 2 -25.23 -14.18 -44.10
CA ALA A 2 -24.38 -14.04 -42.92
C ALA A 2 -23.76 -15.37 -42.47
N LYS A 3 -22.51 -15.31 -42.00
CA LYS A 3 -22.06 -16.09 -40.84
C LYS A 3 -21.44 -15.13 -39.83
N ARG A 4 -22.29 -14.63 -38.94
CA ARG A 4 -21.89 -14.09 -37.63
C ARG A 4 -20.95 -15.10 -36.96
N ARG A 5 -19.68 -14.76 -36.76
CA ARG A 5 -18.86 -15.45 -35.77
C ARG A 5 -19.35 -15.01 -34.39
N LYS A 6 -19.67 -16.01 -33.56
CA LYS A 6 -20.26 -15.91 -32.23
C LYS A 6 -19.61 -14.81 -31.39
N GLY A 7 -20.44 -14.05 -30.70
CA GLY A 7 -20.02 -13.17 -29.62
C GLY A 7 -19.26 -13.94 -28.55
N GLY A 8 -18.39 -13.22 -27.85
CA GLY A 8 -17.47 -13.76 -26.87
C GLY A 8 -18.19 -14.53 -25.77
N GLU A 9 -18.01 -15.84 -25.78
CA GLU A 9 -18.09 -16.61 -24.55
C GLU A 9 -16.98 -16.06 -23.64
N ARG A 10 -17.36 -15.43 -22.52
CA ARG A 10 -16.42 -15.09 -21.45
C ARG A 10 -15.69 -16.37 -21.10
N ARG A 11 -14.40 -16.43 -21.45
CA ARG A 11 -13.52 -17.55 -21.15
C ARG A 11 -13.63 -17.83 -19.65
N ARG A 12 -13.87 -19.09 -19.28
CA ARG A 12 -13.94 -19.47 -17.86
C ARG A 12 -12.59 -19.17 -17.21
N PRO A 13 -12.56 -18.67 -15.97
CA PRO A 13 -11.32 -18.52 -15.22
C PRO A 13 -10.57 -19.85 -15.15
N ASP A 14 -9.25 -19.79 -15.23
CA ASP A 14 -8.37 -20.94 -15.07
C ASP A 14 -8.33 -21.33 -13.59
N ALA A 15 -8.62 -22.59 -13.23
CA ALA A 15 -8.70 -23.03 -11.83
C ALA A 15 -7.34 -23.06 -11.10
N SER A 16 -6.23 -22.85 -11.82
CA SER A 16 -4.90 -22.77 -11.25
C SER A 16 -4.76 -21.62 -10.25
N CYS A 17 -3.91 -21.85 -9.26
CA CYS A 17 -3.67 -20.94 -8.14
C CYS A 17 -2.20 -20.54 -8.13
N PHE A 18 -1.92 -19.26 -8.32
CA PHE A 18 -0.56 -18.74 -8.40
C PHE A 18 -0.23 -17.90 -7.19
N VAL A 19 0.91 -18.15 -6.58
CA VAL A 19 1.47 -17.39 -5.46
C VAL A 19 2.75 -16.75 -5.94
N GLN A 20 2.77 -15.42 -6.02
CA GLN A 20 3.97 -14.65 -6.34
C GLN A 20 4.82 -14.51 -5.07
N VAL A 21 6.11 -14.81 -5.19
CA VAL A 21 7.08 -14.75 -4.09
C VAL A 21 7.98 -13.52 -4.24
N VAL A 22 8.39 -13.20 -5.47
CA VAL A 22 9.20 -12.02 -5.79
C VAL A 22 8.45 -11.17 -6.81
N ARG A 23 8.51 -9.85 -6.64
CA ARG A 23 7.83 -8.91 -7.55
C ARG A 23 8.66 -8.54 -8.77
N ARG A 24 9.98 -8.43 -8.60
CA ARG A 24 10.91 -7.96 -9.64
C ARG A 24 12.25 -8.70 -9.56
N PRO A 25 12.53 -9.64 -10.49
CA PRO A 25 11.60 -10.15 -11.50
C PRO A 25 10.40 -10.85 -10.84
N SER A 26 9.29 -10.98 -11.58
CA SER A 26 8.09 -11.62 -11.06
C SER A 26 8.34 -13.13 -11.00
N LEU A 27 8.42 -13.70 -9.80
CA LEU A 27 8.68 -15.14 -9.59
C LEU A 27 7.67 -15.71 -8.61
N GLY A 28 7.35 -16.99 -8.72
CA GLY A 28 6.43 -17.62 -7.78
C GLY A 28 6.23 -19.10 -8.00
N VAL A 29 5.15 -19.62 -7.43
CA VAL A 29 4.75 -21.03 -7.51
C VAL A 29 3.30 -21.13 -7.95
N GLU A 30 3.02 -22.03 -8.88
CA GLU A 30 1.68 -22.50 -9.18
C GLU A 30 1.35 -23.62 -8.18
N VAL A 31 0.52 -23.33 -7.18
CA VAL A 31 0.36 -24.22 -6.03
C VAL A 31 -0.46 -25.47 -6.34
N SER A 32 -1.25 -25.46 -7.42
CA SER A 32 -1.97 -26.64 -7.93
C SER A 32 -1.01 -27.75 -8.35
N THR A 33 0.15 -27.38 -8.91
CA THR A 33 1.13 -28.31 -9.48
C THR A 33 2.44 -28.35 -8.71
N GLY A 34 2.68 -27.38 -7.82
CA GLY A 34 3.95 -27.16 -7.12
C GLY A 34 5.05 -26.56 -8.01
N ARG A 35 4.74 -26.24 -9.27
CA ARG A 35 5.70 -25.79 -10.27
C ARG A 35 6.07 -24.32 -10.06
N ALA A 36 7.36 -24.03 -10.01
CA ALA A 36 7.86 -22.66 -9.96
C ALA A 36 7.70 -21.97 -11.33
N TRP A 37 7.58 -20.65 -11.32
CA TRP A 37 7.41 -19.86 -12.54
C TRP A 37 8.13 -18.51 -12.48
N ALA A 38 8.42 -17.97 -13.67
CA ALA A 38 8.86 -16.60 -13.90
C ALA A 38 7.91 -15.88 -14.86
N GLY A 39 7.60 -14.62 -14.53
CA GLY A 39 6.87 -13.71 -15.42
C GLY A 39 7.83 -12.92 -16.29
N VAL A 40 7.63 -12.97 -17.60
CA VAL A 40 8.46 -12.32 -18.61
C VAL A 40 7.57 -11.54 -19.58
N ASP A 41 7.95 -10.33 -19.92
CA ASP A 41 7.28 -9.52 -20.95
C ASP A 41 7.74 -9.97 -22.34
N GLN A 42 7.17 -11.06 -22.86
CA GLN A 42 7.62 -11.71 -24.09
C GLN A 42 7.34 -10.84 -25.33
N GLN A 43 8.29 -10.78 -26.26
CA GLN A 43 8.13 -10.09 -27.53
C GLN A 43 7.06 -10.78 -28.39
N VAL A 44 6.05 -10.02 -28.82
CA VAL A 44 4.98 -10.47 -29.73
C VAL A 44 4.84 -9.47 -30.88
N GLY A 45 5.36 -9.84 -32.06
CA GLY A 45 5.38 -8.97 -33.23
C GLY A 45 6.20 -7.71 -32.98
N HIS A 46 5.58 -6.52 -33.11
CA HIS A 46 6.20 -5.22 -32.83
C HIS A 46 6.01 -4.73 -31.38
N GLY A 47 5.34 -5.51 -30.52
CA GLY A 47 5.10 -5.19 -29.12
C GLY A 47 5.61 -6.29 -28.17
N SER A 48 5.21 -6.20 -26.91
CA SER A 48 5.44 -7.21 -25.89
C SER A 48 4.16 -7.47 -25.10
N ALA A 49 4.08 -8.65 -24.49
CA ALA A 49 2.96 -9.04 -23.64
C ALA A 49 3.40 -10.02 -22.55
N ASP A 50 2.71 -9.99 -21.41
CA ASP A 50 3.01 -10.83 -20.26
C ASP A 50 2.90 -12.32 -20.60
N ALA A 51 3.91 -13.10 -20.18
CA ALA A 51 3.98 -14.54 -20.31
C ALA A 51 4.48 -15.15 -18.99
N LEU A 52 4.08 -16.39 -18.70
CA LEU A 52 4.60 -17.15 -17.56
C LEU A 52 5.34 -18.39 -18.07
N PHE A 53 6.56 -18.59 -17.59
CA PHE A 53 7.41 -19.73 -17.94
C PHE A 53 7.69 -20.59 -16.70
N ALA A 54 7.66 -21.91 -16.86
CA ALA A 54 8.03 -22.86 -15.84
C ALA A 54 9.53 -22.76 -15.52
N LEU A 55 9.86 -22.85 -14.23
CA LEU A 55 11.23 -22.96 -13.74
C LEU A 55 11.48 -24.35 -13.14
N THR A 56 12.71 -24.82 -13.29
CA THR A 56 13.22 -25.90 -12.43
C THR A 56 13.41 -25.39 -10.99
N GLU A 57 13.42 -26.31 -10.02
CA GLU A 57 13.67 -25.96 -8.61
C GLU A 57 15.03 -25.28 -8.43
N GLN A 58 16.05 -25.71 -9.18
CA GLN A 58 17.39 -25.13 -9.15
C GLN A 58 17.40 -23.69 -9.66
N GLN A 59 16.76 -23.42 -10.82
CA GLN A 59 16.64 -22.05 -11.35
C GLN A 59 15.87 -21.15 -10.39
N TYR A 60 14.80 -21.67 -9.79
CA TYR A 60 14.00 -20.92 -8.84
C TYR A 60 14.79 -20.57 -7.58
N ALA A 61 15.50 -21.53 -6.98
CA ALA A 61 16.33 -21.31 -5.81
C ALA A 61 17.49 -20.33 -6.10
N ALA A 62 18.16 -20.46 -7.25
CA ALA A 62 19.23 -19.56 -7.67
C ALA A 62 18.73 -18.12 -7.86
N ALA A 63 17.58 -17.94 -8.49
CA ALA A 63 16.97 -16.63 -8.66
C ALA A 63 16.62 -15.98 -7.31
N LEU A 64 16.06 -16.73 -6.37
CA LEU A 64 15.78 -16.25 -5.01
C LEU A 64 17.06 -15.93 -4.21
N ALA A 65 18.18 -16.63 -4.50
CA ALA A 65 19.48 -16.34 -3.93
C ALA A 65 20.16 -15.08 -4.51
N GLY A 66 19.53 -14.43 -5.50
CA GLY A 66 20.07 -13.25 -6.18
C GLY A 66 21.06 -13.57 -7.29
N GLU A 67 21.21 -14.84 -7.69
CA GLU A 67 22.07 -15.25 -8.81
C GLU A 67 21.42 -14.96 -10.17
N GLY A 68 20.12 -14.65 -10.16
CA GLY A 68 19.32 -14.39 -11.35
C GLY A 68 18.97 -15.66 -12.14
N LEU A 69 18.33 -15.47 -13.30
CA LEU A 69 17.95 -16.56 -14.20
C LEU A 69 18.93 -16.72 -15.39
N GLY A 70 20.08 -16.03 -15.38
CA GLY A 70 21.06 -16.08 -16.45
C GLY A 70 20.49 -15.63 -17.80
N SER A 71 20.76 -16.39 -18.87
CA SER A 71 20.24 -16.09 -20.22
C SER A 71 18.76 -16.43 -20.41
N PHE A 72 18.14 -17.15 -19.48
CA PHE A 72 16.79 -17.70 -19.60
C PHE A 72 15.72 -16.62 -19.83
N GLU A 73 15.73 -15.53 -19.06
CA GLU A 73 14.77 -14.43 -19.23
C GLU A 73 14.87 -13.81 -20.63
N GLY A 74 16.09 -13.63 -21.13
CA GLY A 74 16.33 -13.09 -22.47
C GLY A 74 15.90 -14.06 -23.58
N GLU A 75 16.06 -15.36 -23.37
CA GLU A 75 15.57 -16.39 -24.29
C GLU A 75 14.04 -16.42 -24.32
N CYS A 76 13.39 -16.43 -23.16
CA CYS A 76 11.93 -16.33 -23.00
C CYS A 76 11.38 -15.06 -23.65
N TRP A 77 12.05 -13.91 -23.44
CA TRP A 77 11.66 -12.63 -24.04
C TRP A 77 11.64 -12.71 -25.57
N ARG A 78 12.60 -13.41 -26.19
CA ARG A 78 12.66 -13.62 -27.66
C ARG A 78 11.67 -14.68 -28.17
N GLY A 79 10.90 -15.31 -27.29
CA GLY A 79 10.05 -16.46 -27.61
C GLY A 79 10.80 -17.78 -27.76
N GLY A 80 11.94 -17.92 -27.09
CA GLY A 80 12.51 -19.22 -26.78
C GLY A 80 11.71 -19.90 -25.67
N HIS A 81 11.68 -21.23 -25.66
CA HIS A 81 11.04 -22.06 -24.62
C HIS A 81 9.50 -22.08 -24.61
N ASP A 82 8.86 -22.12 -25.78
CA ASP A 82 7.41 -22.33 -25.88
C ASP A 82 6.94 -23.63 -25.17
N ASP A 83 7.82 -24.62 -25.03
CA ASP A 83 7.58 -25.87 -24.30
C ASP A 83 7.46 -25.68 -22.78
N LEU A 84 7.93 -24.54 -22.25
CA LEU A 84 7.88 -24.21 -20.82
C LEU A 84 6.77 -23.20 -20.50
N LEU A 85 5.98 -22.75 -21.48
CA LEU A 85 4.90 -21.79 -21.26
C LEU A 85 3.80 -22.35 -20.37
N LEU A 86 3.54 -21.65 -19.28
CA LEU A 86 2.35 -21.83 -18.43
C LEU A 86 1.22 -20.89 -18.87
N PHE A 87 1.58 -19.72 -19.39
CA PHE A 87 0.66 -18.75 -19.94
C PHE A 87 1.24 -18.07 -21.20
N HIS A 88 0.47 -18.10 -22.29
CA HIS A 88 0.91 -17.62 -23.60
C HIS A 88 0.51 -16.14 -23.83
N PRO A 89 1.42 -15.27 -24.28
CA PRO A 89 1.21 -13.81 -24.40
C PRO A 89 0.20 -13.36 -25.47
N GLY A 90 -0.38 -14.28 -26.25
CA GLY A 90 -1.41 -13.97 -27.25
C GLY A 90 -2.82 -14.42 -26.83
N SER A 91 -2.96 -15.04 -25.67
CA SER A 91 -4.18 -15.77 -25.31
C SER A 91 -5.22 -14.91 -24.56
N GLY A 92 -5.53 -13.73 -25.09
CA GLY A 92 -6.51 -12.80 -24.49
C GLY A 92 -6.20 -12.43 -23.03
N SER A 93 -7.16 -11.85 -22.31
CA SER A 93 -6.99 -11.58 -20.87
C SER A 93 -7.08 -12.91 -20.10
N TRP A 94 -5.95 -13.58 -19.87
CA TRP A 94 -5.90 -14.65 -18.90
C TRP A 94 -6.07 -14.09 -17.50
N SER A 95 -6.89 -14.79 -16.73
CA SER A 95 -7.08 -14.51 -15.32
C SER A 95 -7.16 -15.87 -14.62
N PRO A 96 -6.17 -16.22 -13.79
CA PRO A 96 -6.32 -17.37 -12.92
C PRO A 96 -7.46 -17.10 -11.93
N GLU A 97 -8.09 -18.15 -11.45
CA GLU A 97 -9.14 -18.09 -10.44
C GLU A 97 -8.58 -17.40 -9.18
N ARG A 98 -7.30 -17.65 -8.87
CA ARG A 98 -6.61 -17.06 -7.72
C ARG A 98 -5.18 -16.66 -8.07
N TRP A 99 -4.92 -15.37 -7.91
CA TRP A 99 -3.59 -14.80 -7.92
C TRP A 99 -3.31 -14.17 -6.56
N TYR A 100 -2.28 -14.64 -5.88
CA TYR A 100 -1.80 -14.09 -4.61
C TYR A 100 -0.52 -13.28 -4.89
N PRO A 101 -0.62 -11.95 -5.06
CA PRO A 101 0.53 -11.11 -5.35
C PRO A 101 1.43 -11.00 -4.11
N ALA A 102 2.74 -10.90 -4.33
CA ALA A 102 3.67 -10.66 -3.23
C ALA A 102 3.37 -9.29 -2.61
N ARG A 103 3.25 -9.28 -1.29
CA ARG A 103 2.99 -8.09 -0.49
C ARG A 103 4.08 -7.03 -0.72
N ASP A 104 3.68 -5.77 -0.89
CA ASP A 104 4.62 -4.64 -0.86
C ASP A 104 5.24 -4.49 0.53
N ARG A 105 6.56 -4.47 0.59
CA ARG A 105 7.34 -4.19 1.80
C ARG A 105 7.76 -2.73 1.81
N MET A 106 7.79 -2.11 2.99
CA MET A 106 8.14 -0.69 3.14
C MET A 106 9.64 -0.43 2.93
N LEU A 107 10.47 -1.43 3.22
CA LEU A 107 11.88 -1.48 2.86
C LEU A 107 12.10 -2.73 1.98
N PRO A 108 13.03 -2.68 1.02
CA PRO A 108 13.45 -3.89 0.32
C PRO A 108 13.83 -5.00 1.31
N PRO A 109 13.33 -6.23 1.12
CA PRO A 109 13.67 -7.33 2.01
C PRO A 109 15.16 -7.67 1.89
N ARG A 110 15.75 -8.18 2.98
CA ARG A 110 17.18 -8.60 2.97
C ARG A 110 17.44 -9.83 2.10
N PHE A 111 16.43 -10.66 1.94
CA PHE A 111 16.44 -11.87 1.13
C PHE A 111 15.08 -12.04 0.47
N GLU A 112 15.04 -12.76 -0.64
CA GLU A 112 13.81 -13.22 -1.27
C GLU A 112 13.51 -14.67 -0.85
N GLY A 113 12.24 -15.08 -0.81
CA GLY A 113 11.90 -16.46 -0.49
C GLY A 113 10.48 -16.67 0.00
N GLU A 114 10.06 -17.95 0.01
CA GLU A 114 8.71 -18.34 0.42
C GLU A 114 8.41 -18.05 1.90
N LEU A 115 9.44 -17.88 2.75
CA LEU A 115 9.29 -17.56 4.17
C LEU A 115 8.45 -16.31 4.40
N TRP A 116 8.49 -15.34 3.49
CA TRP A 116 7.71 -14.10 3.59
C TRP A 116 6.20 -14.34 3.66
N TRP A 117 5.68 -15.37 2.98
CA TRP A 117 4.27 -15.75 3.08
C TRP A 117 3.92 -16.32 4.45
N HIS A 118 4.84 -17.07 5.05
CA HIS A 118 4.66 -17.62 6.41
C HIS A 118 4.74 -16.51 7.46
N VAL A 119 5.68 -15.57 7.31
CA VAL A 119 5.80 -14.35 8.13
C VAL A 119 4.51 -13.54 8.10
N ASP A 120 3.92 -13.34 6.93
CA ASP A 120 2.68 -12.59 6.81
C ASP A 120 1.47 -13.34 7.40
N ALA A 121 1.49 -14.68 7.36
CA ALA A 121 0.41 -15.52 7.85
C ALA A 121 0.36 -15.71 9.38
N LEU A 122 1.45 -15.47 10.12
CA LEU A 122 1.56 -15.82 11.56
C LEU A 122 0.40 -15.32 12.46
N ASP A 123 -0.12 -14.11 12.24
CA ASP A 123 -1.28 -13.56 12.98
C ASP A 123 -2.45 -13.21 12.06
N ALA A 124 -2.35 -13.60 10.80
CA ALA A 124 -3.46 -13.38 9.89
C ALA A 124 -4.61 -14.31 10.30
N PRO A 125 -5.88 -13.87 10.20
CA PRO A 125 -7.02 -14.75 10.38
C PRO A 125 -6.85 -16.02 9.55
N ALA A 126 -7.27 -17.18 10.09
CA ALA A 126 -6.99 -18.45 9.44
C ALA A 126 -7.57 -18.53 8.01
N ASP A 127 -8.64 -17.81 7.73
CA ASP A 127 -9.32 -17.69 6.43
C ASP A 127 -8.77 -16.56 5.53
N SER A 128 -7.75 -15.82 5.97
CA SER A 128 -7.17 -14.75 5.17
C SER A 128 -6.49 -15.27 3.88
N PRO A 129 -6.34 -14.40 2.86
CA PRO A 129 -5.58 -14.72 1.65
C PRO A 129 -4.15 -15.17 1.95
N GLU A 130 -3.45 -14.49 2.86
CA GLU A 130 -2.06 -14.77 3.25
C GLU A 130 -1.95 -16.12 3.96
N ALA A 131 -2.84 -16.39 4.93
CA ALA A 131 -2.89 -17.66 5.63
C ALA A 131 -3.21 -18.82 4.67
N THR A 132 -4.04 -18.57 3.66
CA THR A 132 -4.37 -19.53 2.61
C THR A 132 -3.19 -19.80 1.67
N ALA A 133 -2.49 -18.75 1.22
CA ALA A 133 -1.31 -18.87 0.37
C ALA A 133 -0.17 -19.60 1.11
N ALA A 134 0.11 -19.24 2.36
CA ALA A 134 1.11 -19.89 3.20
C ALA A 134 0.83 -21.39 3.39
N ARG A 135 -0.42 -21.77 3.71
CA ARG A 135 -0.85 -23.18 3.78
C ARG A 135 -0.56 -23.96 2.51
N ARG A 136 -0.93 -23.34 1.39
CA ARG A 136 -0.81 -23.91 0.06
C ARG A 136 0.67 -24.16 -0.27
N LEU A 137 1.55 -23.20 0.02
CA LEU A 137 2.99 -23.34 -0.18
C LEU A 137 3.62 -24.44 0.71
N ALA A 138 3.17 -24.56 1.97
CA ALA A 138 3.72 -25.51 2.94
C ALA A 138 3.32 -26.98 2.72
N ALA A 139 2.36 -27.29 1.84
CA ALA A 139 1.89 -28.65 1.57
C ALA A 139 1.59 -29.51 2.83
N GLY A 140 1.15 -28.88 3.93
CA GLY A 140 0.78 -29.56 5.18
C GLY A 140 1.86 -29.60 6.28
N THR A 141 3.04 -28.99 6.09
CA THR A 141 4.06 -28.84 7.15
C THR A 141 3.55 -27.96 8.31
N ASP A 142 4.05 -28.21 9.53
CA ASP A 142 3.85 -27.34 10.68
C ASP A 142 4.33 -25.92 10.36
N ARG A 143 3.44 -24.93 10.45
CA ARG A 143 3.66 -23.59 9.88
C ARG A 143 4.67 -22.75 10.65
N ALA A 144 5.03 -23.17 11.86
CA ALA A 144 6.03 -22.47 12.66
C ALA A 144 7.41 -23.12 12.57
N VAL A 145 7.52 -24.39 12.16
CA VAL A 145 8.81 -25.11 12.11
C VAL A 145 8.94 -25.87 10.80
N PHE A 146 9.85 -25.40 9.96
CA PHE A 146 10.15 -25.96 8.65
C PHE A 146 11.37 -26.87 8.75
N ARG A 147 11.17 -28.16 8.47
CA ARG A 147 12.28 -29.10 8.24
C ARG A 147 12.83 -28.90 6.84
N LEU A 148 14.15 -28.86 6.68
CA LEU A 148 14.79 -28.74 5.37
C LEU A 148 15.24 -30.10 4.82
N THR A 149 15.36 -31.11 5.68
CA THR A 149 15.80 -32.46 5.33
C THR A 149 14.92 -33.53 5.98
N GLY A 150 14.99 -34.75 5.45
CA GLY A 150 14.26 -35.91 5.97
C GLY A 150 12.77 -35.92 5.63
N GLU A 151 12.05 -36.83 6.28
CA GLU A 151 10.61 -36.97 6.08
C GLU A 151 9.84 -35.76 6.62
N GLY A 152 8.93 -35.23 5.79
CA GLY A 152 8.18 -34.01 6.09
C GLY A 152 9.00 -32.73 5.89
N ALA A 153 10.11 -32.79 5.15
CA ALA A 153 10.80 -31.59 4.69
C ALA A 153 9.87 -30.66 3.90
N TYR A 154 10.10 -29.37 4.03
CA TYR A 154 9.41 -28.35 3.27
C TYR A 154 9.57 -28.61 1.78
N PRO A 155 8.52 -28.46 0.94
CA PRO A 155 8.55 -28.92 -0.45
C PRO A 155 9.71 -28.39 -1.29
N ARG A 156 10.16 -27.16 -1.03
CA ARG A 156 11.27 -26.49 -1.74
C ARG A 156 12.22 -25.87 -0.73
N PRO A 157 13.07 -26.65 -0.04
CA PRO A 157 13.80 -26.19 1.14
C PRO A 157 14.81 -25.08 0.81
N ALA A 158 15.41 -25.10 -0.37
CA ALA A 158 16.33 -24.06 -0.85
C ALA A 158 15.63 -22.76 -1.31
N ALA A 159 14.30 -22.76 -1.43
CA ALA A 159 13.49 -21.60 -1.81
C ALA A 159 12.79 -20.95 -0.60
N LEU A 160 12.83 -21.58 0.58
CA LEU A 160 12.20 -21.04 1.78
C LEU A 160 12.84 -19.71 2.16
N ILE A 161 14.17 -19.66 2.21
CA ILE A 161 14.97 -18.42 2.33
C ILE A 161 16.01 -18.47 1.21
N GLY A 162 15.92 -17.57 0.25
CA GLY A 162 16.85 -17.48 -0.87
C GLY A 162 18.30 -17.39 -0.40
N GLY A 163 19.14 -18.27 -0.94
CA GLY A 163 20.55 -18.37 -0.57
C GLY A 163 20.84 -19.22 0.67
N LEU A 164 19.81 -19.75 1.35
CA LEU A 164 19.93 -20.78 2.39
C LEU A 164 19.24 -22.06 1.94
N GLY A 165 19.89 -23.19 2.23
CA GLY A 165 19.34 -24.51 1.98
C GLY A 165 19.91 -25.55 2.93
N PRO A 166 19.50 -26.82 2.78
CA PRO A 166 20.11 -27.95 3.49
C PRO A 166 21.64 -27.89 3.38
N GLY A 167 22.35 -27.98 4.50
CA GLY A 167 23.82 -27.93 4.48
C GLY A 167 24.44 -26.54 4.67
N SER A 168 23.64 -25.46 4.68
CA SER A 168 24.17 -24.11 4.95
C SER A 168 24.73 -24.02 6.37
N ASP A 169 25.85 -23.31 6.54
CA ASP A 169 26.46 -23.08 7.85
C ASP A 169 26.03 -21.73 8.46
N ARG A 170 26.58 -21.42 9.64
CA ARG A 170 26.31 -20.15 10.35
C ARG A 170 26.89 -18.93 9.63
N ALA A 171 28.00 -19.10 8.91
CA ALA A 171 28.61 -18.00 8.17
C ALA A 171 27.71 -17.59 7.00
N ARG A 172 27.15 -18.57 6.29
CA ARG A 172 26.17 -18.35 5.22
C ARG A 172 24.86 -17.78 5.76
N ALA A 173 24.36 -18.29 6.88
CA ALA A 173 23.18 -17.72 7.55
C ALA A 173 23.38 -16.23 7.90
N ARG A 174 24.52 -15.87 8.49
CA ARG A 174 24.88 -14.48 8.79
C ARG A 174 24.96 -13.61 7.53
N ALA A 175 25.51 -14.14 6.44
CA ALA A 175 25.60 -13.40 5.17
C ALA A 175 24.21 -13.09 4.58
N VAL A 176 23.24 -14.00 4.70
CA VAL A 176 21.89 -13.85 4.14
C VAL A 176 20.94 -13.09 5.07
N LEU A 177 20.92 -13.45 6.36
CA LEU A 177 19.96 -12.93 7.33
C LEU A 177 20.50 -11.74 8.14
N GLY A 178 21.81 -11.50 8.08
CA GLY A 178 22.50 -10.51 8.90
C GLY A 178 22.94 -11.05 10.26
N GLU A 179 23.38 -10.15 11.12
CA GLU A 179 23.86 -10.50 12.46
C GLU A 179 22.75 -11.13 13.32
N PRO A 180 23.06 -12.16 14.11
CA PRO A 180 22.11 -12.75 15.04
C PRO A 180 21.78 -11.78 16.18
N VAL A 181 20.57 -11.90 16.73
CA VAL A 181 20.02 -11.01 17.76
C VAL A 181 20.02 -11.61 19.17
N GLU A 182 20.33 -12.90 19.31
CA GLU A 182 20.44 -13.58 20.61
C GLU A 182 21.83 -14.19 20.82
N GLU A 183 22.23 -14.27 22.09
CA GLU A 183 23.40 -15.01 22.52
C GLU A 183 23.24 -16.48 22.12
N GLY A 184 24.19 -17.02 21.36
CA GLY A 184 24.10 -18.34 20.73
C GLY A 184 24.16 -18.31 19.21
N GLY A 185 23.85 -17.16 18.59
CA GLY A 185 24.16 -16.90 17.18
C GLY A 185 23.24 -17.53 16.14
N ASP A 186 22.16 -18.20 16.58
CA ASP A 186 21.25 -18.98 15.72
C ASP A 186 19.88 -18.31 15.52
N VAL A 187 19.67 -17.11 16.07
CA VAL A 187 18.40 -16.38 15.97
C VAL A 187 18.61 -15.06 15.26
N HIS A 188 17.87 -14.84 14.18
CA HIS A 188 17.94 -13.64 13.35
C HIS A 188 16.61 -12.88 13.35
N ALA A 189 16.67 -11.55 13.28
CA ALA A 189 15.48 -10.73 13.13
C ALA A 189 15.08 -10.59 11.66
N VAL A 190 13.81 -10.88 11.36
CA VAL A 190 13.21 -10.69 10.04
C VAL A 190 11.96 -9.84 10.21
N GLU A 191 12.09 -8.54 9.93
CA GLU A 191 10.98 -7.58 9.99
C GLU A 191 10.28 -7.56 11.37
N GLY A 192 11.03 -7.79 12.45
CA GLY A 192 10.52 -7.83 13.83
C GLY A 192 10.01 -9.19 14.29
N ASP A 193 9.89 -10.16 13.38
CA ASP A 193 9.74 -11.58 13.70
C ASP A 193 11.14 -12.21 13.91
N ARG A 194 11.18 -13.39 14.54
CA ARG A 194 12.41 -14.13 14.82
C ARG A 194 12.47 -15.39 13.97
N VAL A 195 13.60 -15.58 13.33
CA VAL A 195 13.93 -16.80 12.60
C VAL A 195 15.03 -17.51 13.39
N ARG A 196 14.67 -18.65 14.01
CA ARG A 196 15.62 -19.53 14.69
C ARG A 196 16.06 -20.64 13.75
N LEU A 197 17.37 -20.78 13.60
CA LEU A 197 18.00 -21.81 12.78
C LEU A 197 18.40 -22.99 13.67
N GLY A 198 18.09 -24.20 13.22
CA GLY A 198 18.53 -25.44 13.86
C GLY A 198 19.50 -26.19 12.97
N TYR A 199 20.63 -26.60 13.56
CA TYR A 199 21.72 -27.27 12.87
C TYR A 199 21.84 -28.72 13.32
N LEU A 200 22.02 -29.63 12.36
CA LEU A 200 22.38 -31.04 12.59
C LEU A 200 23.76 -31.26 11.96
N ASP A 201 24.72 -31.77 12.73
CA ASP A 201 26.11 -31.99 12.29
C ASP A 201 26.77 -30.76 11.63
N GLY A 202 26.42 -29.56 12.11
CA GLY A 202 26.91 -28.28 11.59
C GLY A 202 26.19 -27.75 10.35
N ALA A 203 25.25 -28.52 9.79
CA ALA A 203 24.45 -28.18 8.62
C ALA A 203 23.04 -27.70 8.99
N LEU A 204 22.54 -26.67 8.33
CA LEU A 204 21.17 -26.18 8.53
C LEU A 204 20.15 -27.29 8.20
N ALA A 205 19.30 -27.61 9.18
CA ALA A 205 18.32 -28.68 9.09
C ALA A 205 16.89 -28.21 9.39
N THR A 206 16.71 -27.18 10.21
CA THR A 206 15.38 -26.64 10.53
C THR A 206 15.37 -25.12 10.58
N ILE A 207 14.24 -24.53 10.23
CA ILE A 207 13.97 -23.11 10.39
C ILE A 207 12.69 -22.98 11.20
N ALA A 208 12.76 -22.31 12.34
CA ALA A 208 11.59 -22.01 13.17
C ALA A 208 11.28 -20.51 13.10
N LEU A 209 10.01 -20.18 12.97
CA LEU A 209 9.51 -18.81 12.88
C LEU A 209 8.72 -18.49 14.15
N GLU A 210 9.12 -17.43 14.83
CA GLU A 210 8.50 -16.99 16.08
C GLU A 210 8.11 -15.53 15.98
N ARG A 211 6.90 -15.21 16.45
CA ARG A 211 6.46 -13.82 16.59
C ARG A 211 6.58 -13.38 18.05
N PRO A 212 7.46 -12.41 18.35
CA PRO A 212 7.48 -11.79 19.67
C PRO A 212 6.15 -11.09 19.98
N ALA A 213 5.82 -10.96 21.26
CA ALA A 213 4.67 -10.18 21.68
C ALA A 213 4.77 -8.73 21.15
N PRO A 214 3.66 -8.12 20.67
CA PRO A 214 3.69 -6.76 20.16
C PRO A 214 4.28 -5.78 21.17
N GLN A 215 5.26 -4.99 20.72
CA GLN A 215 5.80 -3.90 21.52
C GLN A 215 4.72 -2.84 21.78
N ARG A 216 4.73 -2.25 22.99
CA ARG A 216 3.87 -1.11 23.30
C ARG A 216 4.27 0.09 22.45
N LEU A 217 3.31 0.94 22.13
CA LEU A 217 3.60 2.20 21.44
C LEU A 217 4.56 3.05 22.30
N PRO A 218 5.57 3.68 21.69
CA PRO A 218 6.48 4.57 22.39
C PRO A 218 5.69 5.76 22.93
N GLU A 219 6.10 6.30 24.09
CA GLU A 219 5.45 7.48 24.67
C GLU A 219 5.77 8.77 23.89
N GLY A 220 5.00 9.82 24.16
CA GLY A 220 5.23 11.15 23.57
C GLY A 220 4.70 11.32 22.13
N PRO A 221 5.25 12.26 21.33
CA PRO A 221 4.73 12.62 20.02
C PRO A 221 4.65 11.46 19.01
N VAL A 222 5.59 10.51 19.07
CA VAL A 222 5.59 9.32 18.20
C VAL A 222 4.33 8.47 18.42
N ARG A 223 3.81 8.41 19.65
CA ARG A 223 2.55 7.73 19.97
C ARG A 223 1.39 8.25 19.13
N ALA A 224 1.26 9.57 19.02
CA ALA A 224 0.17 10.21 18.30
C ALA A 224 0.25 9.94 16.78
N LEU A 225 1.47 9.89 16.24
CA LEU A 225 1.73 9.52 14.83
C LEU A 225 1.34 8.08 14.51
N LEU A 226 1.57 7.15 15.44
CA LEU A 226 1.21 5.75 15.24
C LEU A 226 -0.28 5.50 15.53
N ALA A 227 -0.82 6.14 16.57
CA ALA A 227 -2.20 5.95 16.99
C ALA A 227 -3.23 6.47 15.98
N VAL A 228 -2.87 7.44 15.14
CA VAL A 228 -3.77 7.96 14.10
C VAL A 228 -4.00 6.99 12.93
N LEU A 229 -3.12 6.00 12.73
CA LEU A 229 -3.24 5.06 11.61
C LEU A 229 -4.53 4.23 11.71
N GLY A 230 -5.34 4.25 10.65
CA GLY A 230 -6.66 3.63 10.59
C GLY A 230 -7.79 4.46 11.20
N GLU A 231 -7.48 5.55 11.90
CA GLU A 231 -8.48 6.41 12.54
C GLU A 231 -9.18 7.32 11.52
N PRO A 232 -10.42 7.76 11.79
CA PRO A 232 -11.13 8.67 10.92
C PRO A 232 -10.43 10.02 10.78
N GLU A 233 -10.39 10.54 9.55
CA GLU A 233 -10.01 11.92 9.30
C GLU A 233 -10.95 12.88 10.07
N GLY A 234 -10.35 13.89 10.71
CA GLY A 234 -11.07 14.86 11.54
C GLY A 234 -11.31 14.40 12.97
N GLY A 235 -11.09 13.11 13.29
CA GLY A 235 -11.21 12.56 14.64
C GLY A 235 -10.14 13.06 15.63
N PRO A 236 -10.26 12.72 16.93
CA PRO A 236 -9.32 13.18 17.96
C PRO A 236 -7.86 12.79 17.69
N ALA A 237 -7.61 11.55 17.26
CA ALA A 237 -6.27 11.07 16.92
C ALA A 237 -5.69 11.82 15.70
N PHE A 238 -6.51 12.06 14.68
CA PHE A 238 -6.14 12.88 13.53
C PHE A 238 -5.77 14.30 13.93
N ARG A 239 -6.58 14.95 14.78
CA ARG A 239 -6.28 16.31 15.28
C ARG A 239 -4.98 16.34 16.07
N ALA A 240 -4.66 15.31 16.85
CA ALA A 240 -3.40 15.21 17.57
C ALA A 240 -2.20 15.11 16.60
N ALA A 241 -2.26 14.25 15.59
CA ALA A 241 -1.23 14.13 14.56
C ALA A 241 -1.11 15.40 13.69
N ALA A 242 -2.24 16.03 13.34
CA ALA A 242 -2.27 17.28 12.60
C ALA A 242 -1.55 18.40 13.33
N ARG A 243 -1.70 18.52 14.66
CA ARG A 243 -0.94 19.49 15.47
C ARG A 243 0.57 19.26 15.38
N LEU A 244 1.02 18.00 15.36
CA LEU A 244 2.44 17.68 15.15
C LEU A 244 2.94 18.10 13.77
N ALA A 245 2.05 18.09 12.77
CA ALA A 245 2.35 18.44 11.39
C ALA A 245 2.28 19.95 11.08
N GLY A 246 1.93 20.80 12.05
CA GLY A 246 1.75 22.26 11.86
C GLY A 246 0.29 22.73 11.80
N GLY A 247 -0.67 21.84 12.05
CA GLY A 247 -2.09 22.17 12.19
C GLY A 247 -2.84 22.25 10.87
N ALA A 248 -2.80 23.41 10.22
CA ALA A 248 -3.52 23.66 8.98
C ALA A 248 -2.96 22.81 7.82
N HIS A 249 -3.85 22.40 6.91
CA HIS A 249 -3.49 21.60 5.75
C HIS A 249 -4.36 21.89 4.53
N ARG A 250 -3.80 21.61 3.36
CA ARG A 250 -4.48 21.60 2.06
C ARG A 250 -4.75 20.18 1.60
N ARG A 251 -5.88 19.96 0.91
CA ARG A 251 -6.30 18.66 0.36
C ARG A 251 -5.97 18.58 -1.13
N TRP A 252 -5.45 17.43 -1.54
CA TRP A 252 -5.08 17.12 -2.90
C TRP A 252 -5.74 15.81 -3.34
N ALA A 253 -6.23 15.78 -4.57
CA ALA A 253 -6.82 14.59 -5.19
C ALA A 253 -5.80 13.88 -6.08
N SER A 254 -5.91 12.55 -6.15
CA SER A 254 -5.17 11.76 -7.14
C SER A 254 -5.79 11.95 -8.53
N SER A 255 -4.96 12.02 -9.57
CA SER A 255 -5.42 12.08 -10.96
C SER A 255 -5.95 10.74 -11.50
N SER A 256 -5.75 9.61 -10.79
CA SER A 256 -6.01 8.26 -11.31
C SER A 256 -7.26 7.58 -10.72
N GLY A 257 -8.27 8.35 -10.30
CA GLY A 257 -9.59 7.81 -9.92
C GLY A 257 -9.65 7.01 -8.60
N LEU A 258 -8.60 7.05 -7.79
CA LEU A 258 -8.60 6.44 -6.45
C LEU A 258 -9.23 7.39 -5.43
N SER A 259 -9.99 6.85 -4.45
CA SER A 259 -10.55 7.60 -3.32
C SER A 259 -9.48 8.20 -2.38
N ARG A 260 -8.21 7.82 -2.60
CA ARG A 260 -7.06 8.30 -1.85
C ARG A 260 -6.87 9.82 -2.01
N ARG A 261 -6.73 10.51 -0.88
CA ARG A 261 -6.43 11.95 -0.79
C ARG A 261 -5.11 12.16 -0.06
N LEU A 262 -4.39 13.22 -0.46
CA LEU A 262 -3.20 13.68 0.23
C LEU A 262 -3.50 15.00 0.96
N LEU A 263 -3.14 15.06 2.24
CA LEU A 263 -3.24 16.24 3.08
C LEU A 263 -1.83 16.78 3.30
N ALA A 264 -1.54 17.95 2.74
CA ALA A 264 -0.25 18.62 2.90
C ALA A 264 -0.37 19.72 3.96
N PHE A 265 0.37 19.57 5.05
CA PHE A 265 0.37 20.50 6.18
C PHE A 265 1.39 21.61 5.97
N ASP A 266 1.12 22.79 6.54
CA ASP A 266 1.99 23.96 6.38
C ASP A 266 3.39 23.76 7.01
N GLY A 267 3.51 22.88 8.00
CA GLY A 267 4.80 22.47 8.58
C GLY A 267 5.61 21.48 7.72
N GLY A 268 5.21 21.25 6.46
CA GLY A 268 5.86 20.31 5.54
C GLY A 268 5.47 18.84 5.75
N GLY A 269 4.62 18.55 6.73
CA GLY A 269 4.06 17.22 6.96
C GLY A 269 3.06 16.82 5.88
N GLN A 270 2.85 15.52 5.74
CA GLN A 270 1.91 14.92 4.80
C GLN A 270 1.11 13.81 5.48
N ALA A 271 -0.17 13.69 5.18
CA ALA A 271 -0.96 12.52 5.53
C ALA A 271 -1.73 12.00 4.32
N GLN A 272 -1.80 10.68 4.14
CA GLN A 272 -2.67 10.08 3.14
C GLN A 272 -3.90 9.52 3.83
N VAL A 273 -5.07 9.80 3.25
CA VAL A 273 -6.35 9.27 3.71
C VAL A 273 -7.02 8.53 2.57
N GLU A 274 -7.69 7.43 2.89
CA GLU A 274 -8.46 6.62 1.95
C GLU A 274 -9.73 6.17 2.67
N ASP A 275 -10.86 6.30 1.99
CA ASP A 275 -12.18 6.01 2.54
C ASP A 275 -12.46 6.72 3.90
N GLY A 276 -11.86 7.90 4.07
CA GLY A 276 -11.98 8.74 5.26
C GLY A 276 -11.18 8.25 6.46
N ARG A 277 -10.28 7.28 6.29
CA ARG A 277 -9.34 6.80 7.32
C ARG A 277 -7.90 7.14 6.96
N VAL A 278 -7.07 7.35 7.96
CA VAL A 278 -5.66 7.70 7.76
C VAL A 278 -4.84 6.46 7.41
N LEU A 279 -4.22 6.48 6.24
CA LEU A 279 -3.34 5.43 5.74
C LEU A 279 -1.86 5.68 6.04
N SER A 280 -1.43 6.94 6.10
CA SER A 280 -0.05 7.26 6.45
C SER A 280 0.08 8.67 6.96
N VAL A 281 1.12 8.91 7.75
CA VAL A 281 1.56 10.25 8.12
C VAL A 281 3.07 10.32 8.00
N ARG A 282 3.57 11.32 7.29
CA ARG A 282 4.99 11.60 7.08
C ARG A 282 5.31 13.00 7.56
N LEU A 283 6.22 13.13 8.51
CA LEU A 283 6.67 14.42 9.04
C LEU A 283 8.17 14.62 8.79
N PRO A 284 8.63 15.87 8.57
CA PRO A 284 10.04 16.19 8.66
C PRO A 284 10.55 16.02 10.11
N ALA A 285 11.80 15.61 10.26
CA ALA A 285 12.49 15.48 11.55
C ALA A 285 13.70 16.44 11.64
N PRO A 286 14.06 16.94 12.85
CA PRO A 286 13.46 16.62 14.16
C PRO A 286 12.03 17.17 14.36
N GLY A 287 11.54 18.01 13.44
CA GLY A 287 10.17 18.53 13.43
C GLY A 287 9.95 19.61 14.48
N PRO A 288 8.87 20.41 14.38
CA PRO A 288 8.65 21.59 15.21
C PRO A 288 8.41 21.29 16.71
N LEU A 289 8.13 20.03 17.08
CA LEU A 289 7.79 19.63 18.45
C LEU A 289 8.72 18.55 19.03
N GLY A 290 9.93 18.40 18.49
CA GLY A 290 10.90 17.41 18.98
C GLY A 290 10.38 15.98 18.83
N LEU A 291 10.00 15.60 17.61
CA LEU A 291 9.38 14.31 17.33
C LEU A 291 10.31 13.14 17.65
N LEU A 292 11.59 13.29 17.34
CA LEU A 292 12.65 12.32 17.63
C LEU A 292 13.89 13.03 18.17
N PRO A 293 14.74 12.31 18.92
CA PRO A 293 16.08 12.77 19.28
C PRO A 293 16.93 13.20 18.07
N GLY A 294 17.99 13.96 18.34
CA GLY A 294 18.83 14.56 17.30
C GLY A 294 19.81 13.60 16.63
N SER A 295 20.01 12.39 17.17
CA SER A 295 20.95 11.41 16.63
C SER A 295 20.36 10.01 16.53
N ARG A 296 20.82 9.23 15.55
CA ARG A 296 20.41 7.84 15.33
C ARG A 296 20.60 6.95 16.56
N THR A 297 21.72 7.12 17.26
CA THR A 297 22.01 6.38 18.51
C THR A 297 20.97 6.66 19.60
N GLU A 298 20.57 7.92 19.77
CA GLU A 298 19.52 8.28 20.73
C GLU A 298 18.13 7.80 20.28
N VAL A 299 17.85 7.83 18.97
CA VAL A 299 16.62 7.24 18.43
C VAL A 299 16.55 5.75 18.78
N HIS A 300 17.64 4.99 18.60
CA HIS A 300 17.69 3.56 18.99
C HIS A 300 17.57 3.37 20.50
N ARG A 301 18.06 4.30 21.32
CA ARG A 301 17.87 4.26 22.77
C ARG A 301 16.40 4.44 23.16
N VAL A 302 15.67 5.31 22.46
CA VAL A 302 14.26 5.64 22.75
C VAL A 302 13.30 4.62 22.15
N LEU A 303 13.54 4.18 20.92
CA LEU A 303 12.65 3.29 20.15
C LEU A 303 13.07 1.82 20.18
N GLY A 304 14.24 1.51 20.74
CA GLY A 304 14.87 0.20 20.63
C GLY A 304 15.56 -0.02 19.29
N ALA A 305 16.16 -1.20 19.13
CA ALA A 305 16.78 -1.61 17.88
C ALA A 305 15.74 -1.69 16.74
N PRO A 306 16.11 -1.28 15.51
CA PRO A 306 15.19 -1.37 14.38
C PRO A 306 14.93 -2.83 14.00
N SER A 307 13.70 -3.10 13.55
CA SER A 307 13.26 -4.38 12.99
C SER A 307 13.90 -4.67 11.63
N ALA A 308 14.24 -3.63 10.88
CA ALA A 308 15.01 -3.70 9.64
C ALA A 308 15.69 -2.35 9.37
N THR A 309 16.78 -2.38 8.60
CA THR A 309 17.49 -1.20 8.14
C THR A 309 17.85 -1.38 6.68
N HIS A 310 17.60 -0.35 5.86
CA HIS A 310 17.99 -0.34 4.45
C HIS A 310 18.30 1.09 4.00
N ALA A 311 19.44 1.30 3.32
CA ALA A 311 19.86 2.56 2.71
C ALA A 311 19.60 3.80 3.60
N GLY A 312 20.04 3.74 4.87
CA GLY A 312 19.88 4.87 5.80
C GLY A 312 18.47 5.09 6.35
N THR A 313 17.57 4.12 6.19
CA THR A 313 16.23 4.13 6.79
C THR A 313 16.08 2.96 7.77
N ASP A 314 15.64 3.27 8.98
CA ASP A 314 15.31 2.31 10.01
C ASP A 314 13.80 2.08 10.09
N LEU A 315 13.38 0.82 10.17
CA LEU A 315 12.01 0.39 10.38
C LEU A 315 11.85 -0.08 11.83
N HIS A 316 10.96 0.55 12.60
CA HIS A 316 10.53 0.10 13.92
C HIS A 316 9.08 -0.38 13.85
N ARG A 317 8.80 -1.55 14.43
CA ARG A 317 7.48 -2.20 14.35
C ARG A 317 6.79 -2.28 15.69
N TYR A 318 5.53 -1.82 15.74
CA TYR A 318 4.67 -1.81 16.91
C TYR A 318 3.33 -2.50 16.60
N GLY A 319 3.33 -3.83 16.59
CA GLY A 319 2.18 -4.63 16.18
C GLY A 319 1.86 -4.43 14.70
N SER A 320 0.67 -3.93 14.38
CA SER A 320 0.21 -3.66 13.01
C SER A 320 0.66 -2.29 12.46
N ARG A 321 1.58 -1.60 13.14
CA ARG A 321 2.02 -0.25 12.78
C ARG A 321 3.53 -0.21 12.60
N ASP A 322 3.94 0.35 11.48
CA ASP A 322 5.34 0.51 11.10
C ASP A 322 5.71 2.00 11.19
N LEU A 323 6.88 2.27 11.76
CA LEU A 323 7.50 3.58 11.83
C LEU A 323 8.83 3.54 11.09
N LEU A 324 8.94 4.32 10.02
CA LEU A 324 10.17 4.49 9.26
C LEU A 324 10.87 5.79 9.67
N VAL A 325 12.15 5.71 9.99
CA VAL A 325 13.00 6.87 10.30
C VAL A 325 14.13 6.92 9.28
N ALA A 326 14.13 7.94 8.42
CA ALA A 326 15.18 8.13 7.42
C ALA A 326 16.19 9.17 7.88
N TYR A 327 17.48 8.89 7.71
CA TYR A 327 18.60 9.72 8.19
C TYR A 327 19.37 10.45 7.08
N GLY A 328 18.75 10.61 5.90
CA GLY A 328 19.38 11.24 4.74
C GLY A 328 20.06 10.24 3.79
N PRO A 329 20.98 10.69 2.92
CA PRO A 329 21.71 9.83 2.00
C PRO A 329 22.48 8.71 2.72
N GLU A 330 22.61 7.56 2.07
CA GLU A 330 23.19 6.36 2.67
C GLU A 330 24.57 6.61 3.31
N PHE A 331 25.44 7.33 2.60
CA PHE A 331 26.80 7.65 3.06
C PHE A 331 26.83 8.42 4.39
N ASP A 332 25.92 9.38 4.58
CA ASP A 332 25.85 10.19 5.80
C ASP A 332 25.13 9.43 6.93
N SER A 333 24.13 8.63 6.56
CA SER A 333 23.29 7.87 7.49
C SER A 333 24.00 6.73 8.23
N ALA A 334 25.12 6.23 7.69
CA ALA A 334 25.91 5.16 8.29
C ALA A 334 26.60 5.58 9.60
N ARG A 335 26.70 6.90 9.86
CA ARG A 335 27.35 7.43 11.06
C ARG A 335 26.40 7.39 12.27
N PRO A 336 26.85 7.00 13.47
CA PRO A 336 26.03 6.98 14.68
C PRO A 336 25.39 8.33 15.08
N GLY A 337 26.01 9.43 14.63
CA GLY A 337 25.53 10.81 14.84
C GLY A 337 24.59 11.33 13.75
N ALA A 338 24.17 10.50 12.79
CA ALA A 338 23.25 10.93 11.74
C ALA A 338 21.91 11.39 12.34
N ALA A 339 21.44 12.57 11.93
CA ALA A 339 20.18 13.13 12.41
C ALA A 339 18.99 12.61 11.60
N PRO A 340 17.83 12.33 12.22
CA PRO A 340 16.65 11.94 11.48
C PRO A 340 16.15 13.10 10.62
N VAL A 341 15.84 12.81 9.35
CA VAL A 341 15.39 13.79 8.34
C VAL A 341 13.89 13.66 8.11
N THR A 342 13.35 12.44 8.07
CA THR A 342 11.90 12.22 7.96
C THR A 342 11.45 11.03 8.77
N VAL A 343 10.21 11.11 9.27
CA VAL A 343 9.53 10.03 9.99
C VAL A 343 8.24 9.71 9.26
N THR A 344 8.00 8.44 8.97
CA THR A 344 6.79 7.98 8.29
C THR A 344 6.12 6.88 9.10
N ALA A 345 4.88 7.10 9.52
CA ALA A 345 4.04 6.10 10.15
C ALA A 345 3.07 5.52 9.11
N VAL A 346 2.98 4.19 9.03
CA VAL A 346 2.12 3.46 8.09
C VAL A 346 1.58 2.18 8.75
N PRO A 347 0.38 1.70 8.40
CA PRO A 347 -0.03 0.36 8.76
C PRO A 347 0.89 -0.65 8.08
N ARG A 348 1.18 -1.74 8.79
CA ARG A 348 1.99 -2.84 8.28
C ARG A 348 1.36 -3.33 6.97
N GLY A 349 2.09 -3.24 5.86
CA GLY A 349 1.69 -3.81 4.55
C GLY A 349 0.82 -2.93 3.69
N VAL A 350 0.64 -1.68 4.09
CA VAL A 350 0.04 -0.67 3.23
C VAL A 350 1.14 -0.01 2.43
N SER A 351 1.10 -0.21 1.11
CA SER A 351 1.94 0.54 0.18
C SER A 351 1.41 1.97 0.04
N VAL A 352 2.28 2.95 0.27
CA VAL A 352 1.96 4.35 0.13
C VAL A 352 2.88 5.01 -0.88
N ALA A 353 2.27 5.57 -1.94
CA ALA A 353 2.98 6.32 -2.95
C ALA A 353 3.62 7.56 -2.32
N ARG A 354 4.92 7.76 -2.54
CA ARG A 354 5.64 8.94 -2.02
C ARG A 354 5.18 10.24 -2.69
N ASP A 355 4.80 10.17 -3.97
CA ASP A 355 4.35 11.30 -4.76
C ASP A 355 3.27 10.87 -5.77
N PRO A 356 2.02 10.66 -5.34
CA PRO A 356 0.95 10.41 -6.28
C PRO A 356 0.76 11.62 -7.21
N TYR A 357 0.49 11.38 -8.49
CA TYR A 357 0.06 12.42 -9.42
C TYR A 357 -1.15 13.14 -8.81
N ARG A 358 -1.01 14.46 -8.61
CA ARG A 358 -1.89 15.24 -7.76
C ARG A 358 -2.23 16.58 -8.35
N TRP A 359 -3.44 17.04 -8.04
CA TRP A 359 -3.89 18.40 -8.30
C TRP A 359 -4.59 18.94 -7.05
N ARG A 360 -4.57 20.26 -6.88
CA ARG A 360 -5.16 20.92 -5.72
C ARG A 360 -6.67 20.89 -5.85
N SER A 361 -7.34 20.15 -4.97
CA SER A 361 -8.77 19.96 -5.09
C SER A 361 -9.58 21.10 -4.48
N GLY A 362 -9.03 21.89 -3.57
CA GLY A 362 -9.88 22.67 -2.67
C GLY A 362 -10.74 21.73 -1.80
N GLU A 363 -11.97 22.14 -1.47
CA GLU A 363 -12.85 21.40 -0.55
C GLU A 363 -13.87 20.47 -1.20
N PHE A 364 -14.07 20.48 -2.52
CA PHE A 364 -15.11 19.60 -3.11
C PHE A 364 -14.86 18.10 -2.82
N THR A 365 -13.60 17.65 -2.74
CA THR A 365 -13.30 16.26 -2.37
C THR A 365 -13.68 15.96 -0.93
N LEU A 366 -13.56 16.93 -0.01
CA LEU A 366 -14.08 16.78 1.35
C LEU A 366 -15.61 16.59 1.33
N PHE A 367 -16.32 17.31 0.46
CA PHE A 367 -17.78 17.19 0.32
C PHE A 367 -18.21 15.88 -0.34
N LEU A 368 -17.48 15.39 -1.35
CA LEU A 368 -17.69 14.05 -1.91
C LEU A 368 -17.44 12.96 -0.87
N ASP A 369 -16.34 13.09 -0.12
CA ASP A 369 -15.93 12.07 0.85
C ASP A 369 -16.91 11.93 2.03
N VAL A 370 -17.73 12.94 2.35
CA VAL A 370 -18.75 12.84 3.42
C VAL A 370 -20.07 12.22 2.96
N LEU A 371 -20.34 12.12 1.65
CA LEU A 371 -21.56 11.53 1.14
C LEU A 371 -21.71 10.08 1.63
N GLY A 372 -22.92 9.68 2.01
CA GLY A 372 -23.22 8.34 2.50
C GLY A 372 -22.68 8.03 3.90
N ARG A 373 -22.00 8.97 4.57
CA ARG A 373 -21.51 8.76 5.94
C ARG A 373 -22.58 9.05 6.99
N PRO A 374 -22.52 8.38 8.15
CA PRO A 374 -23.36 8.70 9.30
C PRO A 374 -23.12 10.12 9.81
N GLU A 375 -24.16 10.74 10.36
CA GLU A 375 -24.07 12.08 10.97
C GLU A 375 -23.03 12.19 12.09
N SER A 376 -22.77 11.09 12.81
CA SER A 376 -21.79 11.02 13.89
C SER A 376 -20.35 10.89 13.41
N HIS A 377 -20.10 10.83 12.10
CA HIS A 377 -18.76 10.67 11.57
C HIS A 377 -17.95 11.96 11.75
N PRO A 378 -16.68 11.92 12.23
CA PRO A 378 -15.90 13.14 12.51
C PRO A 378 -15.72 14.07 11.30
N LEU A 379 -15.61 13.51 10.10
CA LEU A 379 -15.56 14.29 8.86
C LEU A 379 -16.86 15.06 8.58
N VAL A 380 -18.01 14.49 8.95
CA VAL A 380 -19.33 15.14 8.80
C VAL A 380 -19.45 16.29 9.78
N GLU A 381 -19.02 16.12 11.03
CA GLU A 381 -18.95 17.21 12.00
C GLU A 381 -18.06 18.36 11.52
N ARG A 382 -16.89 18.03 10.95
CA ARG A 382 -15.99 19.02 10.36
C ARG A 382 -16.67 19.80 9.24
N VAL A 383 -17.36 19.13 8.31
CA VAL A 383 -18.08 19.79 7.21
C VAL A 383 -19.24 20.63 7.73
N ARG A 384 -20.00 20.13 8.71
CA ARG A 384 -21.11 20.86 9.34
C ARG A 384 -20.67 22.15 10.02
N ALA A 385 -19.44 22.20 10.54
CA ALA A 385 -18.89 23.38 11.18
C ALA A 385 -18.38 24.45 10.20
N LEU A 386 -18.35 24.16 8.89
CA LEU A 386 -17.89 25.12 7.88
C LEU A 386 -18.93 26.24 7.68
N PRO A 387 -18.52 27.52 7.71
CA PRO A 387 -19.42 28.62 7.42
C PRO A 387 -20.02 28.51 6.02
N GLY A 388 -21.34 28.70 5.92
CA GLY A 388 -22.04 28.68 4.63
C GLY A 388 -22.16 27.31 3.97
N VAL A 389 -22.10 26.24 4.77
CA VAL A 389 -22.36 24.86 4.33
C VAL A 389 -23.61 24.33 5.03
N ARG A 390 -24.52 23.75 4.24
CA ARG A 390 -25.71 23.06 4.75
C ARG A 390 -25.69 21.60 4.34
N LEU A 391 -25.92 20.70 5.29
CA LEU A 391 -26.02 19.27 5.05
C LEU A 391 -27.48 18.85 4.96
N ALA A 392 -27.82 18.00 3.99
CA ALA A 392 -29.07 17.27 3.97
C ALA A 392 -28.80 15.80 4.28
N VAL A 393 -29.56 15.24 5.23
CA VAL A 393 -29.41 13.87 5.70
C VAL A 393 -30.65 13.08 5.33
N ARG A 394 -30.46 11.87 4.80
CA ARG A 394 -31.54 10.92 4.51
C ARG A 394 -31.22 9.61 5.21
N ARG A 395 -32.15 9.12 6.04
CA ARG A 395 -31.99 7.87 6.82
C ARG A 395 -30.70 7.85 7.67
N GLY A 396 -30.34 8.98 8.27
CA GLY A 396 -29.14 9.11 9.11
C GLY A 396 -27.80 9.19 8.36
N LEU A 397 -27.82 9.21 7.02
CA LEU A 397 -26.64 9.34 6.16
C LEU A 397 -26.68 10.67 5.39
N VAL A 398 -25.51 11.29 5.20
CA VAL A 398 -25.40 12.53 4.41
C VAL A 398 -25.75 12.24 2.95
N ALA A 399 -26.84 12.84 2.46
CA ALA A 399 -27.28 12.71 1.07
C ALA A 399 -26.78 13.86 0.20
N GLN A 400 -26.66 15.07 0.78
CA GLN A 400 -26.26 16.27 0.06
C GLN A 400 -25.46 17.23 0.93
N VAL A 401 -24.55 17.96 0.30
CA VAL A 401 -23.83 19.12 0.84
C VAL A 401 -24.14 20.30 -0.07
N VAL A 402 -24.70 21.38 0.50
CA VAL A 402 -25.05 22.59 -0.25
C VAL A 402 -24.13 23.70 0.19
N VAL A 403 -23.52 24.36 -0.80
CA VAL A 403 -22.52 25.41 -0.67
C VAL A 403 -23.02 26.61 -1.47
N GLY A 404 -23.11 27.79 -0.87
CA GLY A 404 -23.75 28.96 -1.48
C GLY A 404 -25.29 28.97 -1.35
N ASP A 405 -25.84 30.06 -0.83
CA ASP A 405 -27.27 30.40 -0.76
C ASP A 405 -27.46 31.87 -0.30
N ARG A 406 -28.70 32.29 0.00
CA ARG A 406 -28.99 33.61 0.58
C ARG A 406 -28.32 33.79 1.94
N GLY A 407 -27.31 34.67 2.00
CA GLY A 407 -26.63 35.07 3.23
C GLY A 407 -25.30 34.35 3.47
N HIS A 408 -24.85 33.52 2.53
CA HIS A 408 -23.50 32.93 2.58
C HIS A 408 -22.42 33.93 2.19
N ARG A 409 -21.20 33.72 2.71
CA ARG A 409 -20.01 34.54 2.39
C ARG A 409 -19.39 34.06 1.07
N ALA A 410 -19.06 34.98 0.18
CA ALA A 410 -18.43 34.70 -1.13
C ALA A 410 -17.16 33.82 -1.03
N GLU A 411 -16.46 33.92 0.10
CA GLU A 411 -15.28 33.12 0.48
C GLU A 411 -15.52 31.59 0.42
N ARG A 412 -16.76 31.13 0.61
CA ARG A 412 -17.11 29.71 0.62
C ARG A 412 -17.20 29.10 -0.78
N LEU A 413 -17.66 29.87 -1.76
CA LEU A 413 -17.58 29.47 -3.17
C LEU A 413 -16.11 29.45 -3.60
N ALA A 414 -15.33 30.49 -3.31
CA ALA A 414 -13.89 30.51 -3.63
C ALA A 414 -13.11 29.30 -3.09
N ALA A 415 -13.46 28.81 -1.89
CA ALA A 415 -12.78 27.66 -1.29
C ALA A 415 -13.29 26.29 -1.80
N PHE A 416 -14.32 26.24 -2.64
CA PHE A 416 -14.87 24.98 -3.18
C PHE A 416 -13.84 24.25 -4.06
N VAL A 417 -13.17 24.97 -4.97
CA VAL A 417 -12.03 24.49 -5.75
C VAL A 417 -10.89 25.50 -5.64
N ASP A 418 -9.65 25.00 -5.53
CA ASP A 418 -8.49 25.88 -5.46
C ASP A 418 -8.37 26.74 -6.73
N GLY A 419 -8.23 28.05 -6.55
CA GLY A 419 -8.17 29.03 -7.66
C GLY A 419 -9.51 29.55 -8.16
N MET A 420 -10.64 29.09 -7.60
CA MET A 420 -11.97 29.62 -7.95
C MET A 420 -12.16 31.02 -7.34
N PRO A 421 -12.66 32.02 -8.09
CA PRO A 421 -12.91 33.35 -7.55
C PRO A 421 -14.09 33.36 -6.56
N ALA A 422 -14.18 34.43 -5.76
CA ALA A 422 -15.24 34.60 -4.74
C ALA A 422 -16.65 34.74 -5.35
N GLU A 423 -16.74 35.30 -6.55
CA GLU A 423 -17.96 35.40 -7.35
C GLU A 423 -17.72 34.64 -8.67
N PRO A 424 -17.82 33.30 -8.66
CA PRO A 424 -17.50 32.50 -9.83
C PRO A 424 -18.62 32.55 -10.85
N ALA A 425 -18.26 32.64 -12.12
CA ALA A 425 -19.13 32.35 -13.24
C ALA A 425 -19.10 30.84 -13.56
N ARG A 426 -20.05 30.38 -14.37
CA ARG A 426 -20.12 28.96 -14.81
C ARG A 426 -18.81 28.42 -15.39
N GLY A 427 -18.09 29.27 -16.13
CA GLY A 427 -16.83 28.92 -16.78
C GLY A 427 -15.66 28.71 -15.80
N ASP A 428 -15.77 29.23 -14.57
CA ASP A 428 -14.70 29.15 -13.58
C ASP A 428 -14.64 27.79 -12.87
N VAL A 429 -15.65 26.92 -13.05
CA VAL A 429 -15.71 25.59 -12.43
C VAL A 429 -14.84 24.59 -13.21
N PRO A 430 -13.66 24.19 -12.69
CA PRO A 430 -12.59 23.59 -13.50
C PRO A 430 -12.69 22.06 -13.58
N PHE A 431 -13.87 21.54 -13.86
CA PHE A 431 -14.13 20.09 -13.95
C PHE A 431 -14.42 19.63 -15.39
N GLY A 432 -14.00 20.43 -16.37
CA GLY A 432 -14.33 20.19 -17.78
C GLY A 432 -15.82 20.39 -18.09
N LEU A 433 -16.23 19.83 -19.23
CA LEU A 433 -17.60 19.93 -19.73
C LEU A 433 -18.57 19.17 -18.82
N PRO A 434 -19.70 19.76 -18.43
CA PRO A 434 -20.72 19.05 -17.66
C PRO A 434 -21.32 17.90 -18.48
N ARG A 435 -21.75 16.86 -17.77
CA ARG A 435 -22.49 15.74 -18.37
C ARG A 435 -23.85 16.20 -18.88
N GLU A 436 -24.52 17.07 -18.12
CA GLU A 436 -25.78 17.69 -18.49
C GLU A 436 -25.70 19.21 -18.26
N ARG A 437 -26.15 19.99 -19.24
CA ARG A 437 -26.13 21.46 -19.22
C ARG A 437 -27.53 22.00 -19.50
N GLY A 438 -28.13 22.62 -18.49
CA GLY A 438 -29.38 23.38 -18.59
C GLY A 438 -29.14 24.88 -18.77
N GLU A 439 -30.23 25.63 -18.83
CA GLU A 439 -30.17 27.10 -18.93
C GLU A 439 -29.50 27.70 -17.69
N ARG A 440 -29.79 27.16 -16.51
CA ARG A 440 -29.30 27.66 -15.22
C ARG A 440 -28.47 26.65 -14.43
N ASP A 441 -28.40 25.42 -14.90
CA ASP A 441 -27.83 24.30 -14.16
C ASP A 441 -26.72 23.61 -14.95
N ASP A 442 -25.65 23.19 -14.26
CA ASP A 442 -24.65 22.27 -14.79
C ASP A 442 -24.50 21.06 -13.86
N LEU A 443 -24.60 19.84 -14.40
CA LEU A 443 -24.38 18.60 -13.67
C LEU A 443 -23.10 17.89 -14.11
N ARG A 444 -22.34 17.42 -13.13
CA ARG A 444 -21.10 16.66 -13.33
C ARG A 444 -21.13 15.39 -12.49
N GLU A 445 -20.74 14.28 -13.12
CA GLU A 445 -20.69 12.97 -12.49
C GLU A 445 -19.26 12.64 -12.07
N PHE A 446 -19.12 12.11 -10.85
CA PHE A 446 -17.91 11.55 -10.28
C PHE A 446 -18.22 10.14 -9.76
N ALA A 447 -17.18 9.33 -9.53
CA ALA A 447 -17.37 7.97 -9.00
C ALA A 447 -18.08 7.97 -7.63
N GLU A 448 -17.83 9.00 -6.82
CA GLU A 448 -18.37 9.14 -5.46
C GLU A 448 -19.69 9.93 -5.39
N GLY A 449 -20.15 10.55 -6.48
CA GLY A 449 -21.40 11.32 -6.49
C GLY A 449 -21.48 12.37 -7.60
N TRP A 450 -22.34 13.36 -7.41
CA TRP A 450 -22.68 14.38 -8.38
C TRP A 450 -22.37 15.78 -7.85
N ILE A 451 -21.91 16.66 -8.73
CA ILE A 451 -21.77 18.09 -8.47
C ILE A 451 -22.75 18.85 -9.37
N HIS A 452 -23.66 19.58 -8.74
CA HIS A 452 -24.65 20.45 -9.36
C HIS A 452 -24.30 21.91 -9.10
N VAL A 453 -24.11 22.67 -10.17
CA VAL A 453 -23.83 24.12 -10.11
C VAL A 453 -25.08 24.85 -10.59
N HIS A 454 -25.61 25.73 -9.74
CA HIS A 454 -26.81 26.52 -10.02
C HIS A 454 -26.49 28.01 -10.15
N CYS A 455 -26.94 28.62 -11.24
CA CYS A 455 -26.77 30.04 -11.54
C CYS A 455 -28.12 30.73 -11.68
N ALA A 456 -28.54 31.45 -10.64
CA ALA A 456 -29.88 32.06 -10.58
C ALA A 456 -30.17 33.02 -11.75
N ASP A 457 -29.15 33.76 -12.21
CA ASP A 457 -29.18 34.69 -13.34
C ASP A 457 -28.69 34.05 -14.67
N GLY A 458 -28.33 32.77 -14.65
CA GLY A 458 -27.76 32.03 -15.78
C GLY A 458 -26.24 32.20 -15.97
N THR A 459 -25.59 33.11 -15.22
CA THR A 459 -24.18 33.47 -15.39
C THR A 459 -23.34 33.25 -14.14
N ALA A 460 -23.74 33.83 -13.00
CA ALA A 460 -23.01 33.78 -11.75
C ALA A 460 -23.46 32.57 -10.92
N VAL A 461 -22.50 31.82 -10.42
CA VAL A 461 -22.74 30.67 -9.55
C VAL A 461 -23.30 31.16 -8.24
N SER A 462 -24.55 30.77 -7.97
CA SER A 462 -25.26 31.10 -6.74
C SER A 462 -25.17 29.99 -5.70
N THR A 463 -25.18 28.74 -6.16
CA THR A 463 -25.14 27.55 -5.30
C THR A 463 -24.39 26.42 -5.99
N VAL A 464 -23.66 25.63 -5.22
CA VAL A 464 -23.07 24.36 -5.60
C VAL A 464 -23.58 23.28 -4.65
N THR A 465 -24.20 22.25 -5.19
CA THR A 465 -24.69 21.09 -4.43
C THR A 465 -23.87 19.86 -4.79
N VAL A 466 -23.35 19.17 -3.78
CA VAL A 466 -22.68 17.87 -3.92
C VAL A 466 -23.63 16.81 -3.37
N ALA A 467 -23.99 15.81 -4.17
CA ALA A 467 -25.07 14.86 -3.84
C ALA A 467 -24.76 13.43 -4.27
N GLN A 468 -25.36 12.44 -3.60
CA GLN A 468 -25.24 11.02 -4.02
C GLN A 468 -25.98 10.73 -5.32
N GLU A 469 -27.13 11.37 -5.52
CA GLU A 469 -28.00 11.20 -6.68
C GLU A 469 -28.06 12.52 -7.46
N PRO A 470 -28.19 12.49 -8.80
CA PRO A 470 -28.30 13.70 -9.59
C PRO A 470 -29.61 14.44 -9.24
N PRO A 471 -29.57 15.76 -8.94
CA PRO A 471 -30.78 16.55 -8.85
C PRO A 471 -31.39 16.77 -10.25
N PRO A 472 -32.71 17.05 -10.35
CA PRO A 472 -33.32 17.39 -11.63
C PRO A 472 -32.77 18.70 -12.21
N VAL A 473 -32.40 18.68 -13.49
CA VAL A 473 -31.91 19.86 -14.25
C VAL A 473 -33.08 20.77 -14.62
N ARG A 474 -32.91 22.10 -14.47
CA ARG A 474 -33.87 23.12 -14.93
C ARG A 474 -33.39 23.93 -16.12
#